data_AF-A0A966R1F3-F1
#
_entry.id   AF-A0A966R1F3-F1
#
_cell.length_a   1.000
_cell.length_b   1.000
_cell.length_c   1.000
_cell.angle_alpha   90.00
_cell.angle_beta   90.00
_cell.angle_gamma   90.00
#
_symmetry.space_group_name_H-M   'P 1'
#
loop_
_entity.id
_entity.type
_entity.pdbx_description
1 polymer ?
#
loop_
_entity_poly.entity_id
_entity_poly.type
_entity_poly.pdbx_seq_one_letter_code
_entity_poly.pdbx_strand_id
1 'polypeptide(L)'
;MSLNKYFEELNEFANNNYHSFDGDFDSFDDEDFGFDDDYGYADGSAPSSAPTSQPYIINVQNTTASAINNVTILGAYSFIGTSAPAYGNTAGISISMGIANVTYTEFLYQSMNKPFSVGLTYTSSATANQVLETITVTQKDINGNITSKVLTPTIDPYQFQTDKIAFKFEYRIDGFTYLTISSILASATMKIYFYPSETVSVSRALAGRQAVQDYGRPPVVQGTKINIAAPKRRMGGGQRRLGR
;
A
#
# COMPACT_ATOMS: atom_id res chain seq x y z
N MET A 1 4.48 -14.37 18.63
CA MET A 1 4.84 -13.10 17.98
C MET A 1 3.83 -12.05 18.44
N SER A 2 4.26 -10.85 18.82
CA SER A 2 3.37 -9.77 19.25
C SER A 2 2.77 -9.03 18.04
N LEU A 3 1.55 -8.52 18.17
CA LEU A 3 0.77 -7.82 17.13
C LEU A 3 1.58 -6.70 16.44
N ASN A 4 2.32 -5.93 17.23
CA ASN A 4 3.19 -4.86 16.72
C ASN A 4 4.27 -5.43 15.81
N LYS A 5 4.79 -6.62 16.08
CA LYS A 5 5.82 -7.26 15.26
C LYS A 5 5.31 -7.73 13.90
N TYR A 6 4.05 -8.13 13.78
CA TYR A 6 3.44 -8.52 12.49
C TYR A 6 3.14 -7.30 11.62
N PHE A 7 2.59 -6.23 12.21
CA PHE A 7 2.40 -4.97 11.49
C PHE A 7 3.71 -4.23 11.24
N GLU A 8 4.69 -4.33 12.13
CA GLU A 8 6.06 -3.86 11.90
C GLU A 8 6.72 -4.68 10.81
N GLU A 9 6.61 -6.01 10.76
CA GLU A 9 7.18 -6.85 9.69
C GLU A 9 6.50 -6.62 8.32
N LEU A 10 5.20 -6.30 8.32
CA LEU A 10 4.45 -5.92 7.11
C LEU A 10 4.74 -4.49 6.67
N ASN A 11 4.85 -3.55 7.62
CA ASN A 11 5.31 -2.19 7.36
C ASN A 11 6.77 -2.21 6.93
N GLU A 12 7.62 -3.05 7.50
CA GLU A 12 9.04 -3.22 7.17
C GLU A 12 9.19 -3.92 5.82
N PHE A 13 8.30 -4.85 5.43
CA PHE A 13 8.25 -5.38 4.07
C PHE A 13 7.77 -4.35 3.05
N ALA A 14 6.73 -3.58 3.39
CA ALA A 14 6.31 -2.43 2.58
C ALA A 14 7.43 -1.39 2.50
N ASN A 15 8.16 -1.14 3.59
CA ASN A 15 9.22 -0.13 3.63
C ASN A 15 10.54 -0.59 3.00
N ASN A 16 10.84 -1.89 3.04
CA ASN A 16 12.03 -2.49 2.44
C ASN A 16 11.89 -2.71 0.93
N ASN A 17 10.68 -2.56 0.37
CA ASN A 17 10.41 -2.93 -1.01
C ASN A 17 9.51 -1.91 -1.75
N TYR A 18 9.08 -0.83 -1.09
CA TYR A 18 8.14 0.16 -1.65
C TYR A 18 8.55 1.57 -1.21
N HIS A 19 9.08 2.35 -2.16
CA HIS A 19 9.42 3.74 -1.98
C HIS A 19 8.27 4.64 -2.43
N SER A 20 7.84 5.52 -1.53
CA SER A 20 6.93 6.61 -1.83
C SER A 20 7.71 7.76 -2.46
N PHE A 21 7.16 8.35 -3.54
CA PHE A 21 7.29 9.75 -3.95
C PHE A 21 8.47 10.50 -3.29
N ASP A 22 9.62 10.53 -3.96
CA ASP A 22 10.64 11.52 -3.61
C ASP A 22 10.01 12.89 -3.80
N GLY A 23 10.17 13.75 -2.80
CA GLY A 23 9.63 15.11 -2.78
C GLY A 23 10.33 16.02 -3.77
N ASP A 24 10.43 15.59 -5.02
CA ASP A 24 10.80 16.42 -6.15
C ASP A 24 9.56 17.19 -6.59
N PHE A 25 9.29 18.27 -5.85
CA PHE A 25 8.32 19.31 -6.20
C PHE A 25 8.86 20.20 -7.34
N ASP A 26 9.91 19.83 -8.08
CA ASP A 26 10.48 20.66 -9.15
C ASP A 26 9.80 20.45 -10.52
N SER A 27 8.53 20.03 -10.54
CA SER A 27 7.74 19.99 -11.77
C SER A 27 6.27 20.35 -11.52
N PHE A 28 6.06 21.37 -10.69
CA PHE A 28 5.06 22.37 -11.04
C PHE A 28 5.75 23.28 -12.04
N ASP A 29 5.17 23.35 -13.25
CA ASP A 29 5.64 24.16 -14.38
C ASP A 29 6.19 25.52 -13.95
N ASP A 30 7.17 26.00 -14.73
CA ASP A 30 7.47 27.42 -14.91
C ASP A 30 6.29 28.30 -14.42
N GLU A 31 6.49 29.03 -13.33
CA GLU A 31 5.89 30.31 -12.91
C GLU A 31 6.15 30.52 -11.40
N ASP A 32 7.28 31.18 -11.12
CA ASP A 32 7.49 32.17 -10.06
C ASP A 32 6.55 32.11 -8.84
N PHE A 33 6.97 31.36 -7.81
CA PHE A 33 6.65 31.71 -6.42
C PHE A 33 7.89 31.47 -5.55
N GLY A 34 8.75 32.49 -5.51
CA GLY A 34 9.89 32.55 -4.61
C GLY A 34 9.49 32.40 -3.15
N PHE A 35 10.00 31.33 -2.54
CA PHE A 35 10.28 31.26 -1.11
C PHE A 35 11.76 30.92 -0.97
N ASP A 36 12.58 31.97 -0.89
CA ASP A 36 13.91 31.90 -0.28
C ASP A 36 13.74 31.33 1.13
N ASP A 37 14.40 30.21 1.42
CA ASP A 37 14.90 29.94 2.78
C ASP A 37 16.14 29.04 2.71
N ASP A 38 17.26 29.75 2.79
CA ASP A 38 18.60 29.30 3.15
C ASP A 38 18.60 28.43 4.43
N TYR A 39 18.92 27.14 4.30
CA TYR A 39 19.53 26.37 5.39
C TYR A 39 20.51 25.33 4.84
N GLY A 40 21.76 25.75 4.66
CA GLY A 40 22.88 24.82 4.67
C GLY A 40 23.07 24.21 6.07
N TYR A 41 23.32 22.90 6.18
CA TYR A 41 24.22 22.30 7.18
C TYR A 41 24.54 20.86 6.78
N ALA A 42 25.83 20.59 6.62
CA ALA A 42 26.41 19.26 6.62
C ALA A 42 26.52 18.76 8.07
N ASP A 43 25.93 17.61 8.42
CA ASP A 43 26.44 16.68 9.43
C ASP A 43 25.71 15.32 9.36
N GLY A 44 26.47 14.24 9.53
CA GLY A 44 26.00 12.86 9.41
C GLY A 44 24.94 12.51 10.46
N SER A 45 23.78 12.05 10.00
CA SER A 45 22.70 11.56 10.85
C SER A 45 22.10 10.26 10.26
N ALA A 46 21.68 9.38 11.16
CA ALA A 46 21.21 7.99 10.97
C ALA A 46 20.28 7.77 9.75
N PRO A 47 20.23 6.53 9.19
CA PRO A 47 19.34 6.23 8.08
C PRO A 47 17.90 6.52 8.51
N SER A 48 17.33 7.55 7.88
CA SER A 48 15.91 7.87 7.96
C SER A 48 15.11 6.61 7.65
N SER A 49 14.25 6.16 8.58
CA SER A 49 13.25 5.13 8.27
C SER A 49 12.47 5.60 7.05
N ALA A 50 12.56 4.85 5.96
CA ALA A 50 11.87 5.21 4.73
C ALA A 50 10.35 5.39 4.99
N PRO A 51 9.68 6.31 4.27
CA PRO A 51 8.25 6.55 4.42
C PRO A 51 7.42 5.51 3.64
N THR A 52 6.41 4.93 4.32
CA THR A 52 5.48 3.93 3.79
C THR A 52 4.55 4.51 2.71
N SER A 53 4.31 3.76 1.62
CA SER A 53 3.40 4.17 0.53
C SER A 53 1.98 4.44 1.04
N GLN A 54 1.43 5.60 0.68
CA GLN A 54 0.03 5.93 0.98
C GLN A 54 -0.89 5.10 0.07
N PRO A 55 -1.90 4.41 0.65
CA PRO A 55 -2.77 3.55 -0.14
C PRO A 55 -3.82 4.34 -0.91
N TYR A 56 -4.19 3.86 -2.10
CA TYR A 56 -5.46 4.24 -2.72
C TYR A 56 -6.59 3.45 -2.06
N ILE A 57 -7.63 4.13 -1.60
CA ILE A 57 -8.71 3.52 -0.82
C ILE A 57 -10.01 3.58 -1.61
N ILE A 58 -10.62 2.43 -1.86
CA ILE A 58 -11.95 2.30 -2.47
C ILE A 58 -12.92 1.73 -1.43
N ASN A 59 -14.08 2.38 -1.28
CA ASN A 59 -15.19 1.87 -0.50
C ASN A 59 -16.23 1.29 -1.45
N VAL A 60 -16.65 0.05 -1.18
CA VAL A 60 -17.73 -0.63 -1.89
C VAL A 60 -18.82 -0.94 -0.88
N GLN A 61 -19.96 -0.28 -1.03
CA GLN A 61 -21.11 -0.44 -0.15
C GLN A 61 -22.26 -1.16 -0.86
N ASN A 62 -22.89 -2.09 -0.16
CA ASN A 62 -24.21 -2.59 -0.51
C ASN A 62 -25.25 -1.90 0.39
N THR A 63 -26.20 -1.19 -0.20
CA THR A 63 -27.25 -0.46 0.51
C THR A 63 -28.55 -1.26 0.68
N THR A 64 -28.55 -2.52 0.24
CA THR A 64 -29.73 -3.41 0.29
C THR A 64 -29.67 -4.39 1.45
N ALA A 65 -30.82 -4.97 1.79
CA ALA A 65 -30.95 -6.00 2.82
C ALA A 65 -30.58 -7.41 2.35
N SER A 66 -30.08 -7.58 1.12
CA SER A 66 -29.66 -8.85 0.55
C SER A 66 -28.23 -8.75 0.02
N ALA A 67 -27.49 -9.85 0.04
CA ALA A 67 -26.16 -9.87 -0.55
C ALA A 67 -26.21 -9.64 -2.06
N ILE A 68 -25.26 -8.89 -2.60
CA ILE A 68 -25.11 -8.66 -4.04
C ILE A 68 -23.83 -9.35 -4.50
N ASN A 69 -23.98 -10.30 -5.42
CA ASN A 69 -22.87 -11.11 -5.94
C ASN A 69 -22.17 -10.46 -7.13
N ASN A 70 -20.91 -10.84 -7.35
CA ASN A 70 -20.10 -10.46 -8.52
C ASN A 70 -20.00 -8.94 -8.70
N VAL A 71 -19.62 -8.24 -7.64
CA VAL A 71 -19.46 -6.78 -7.68
C VAL A 71 -18.09 -6.44 -8.26
N THR A 72 -18.08 -5.69 -9.36
CA THR A 72 -16.86 -5.30 -10.06
C THR A 72 -16.43 -3.87 -9.73
N ILE A 73 -15.14 -3.70 -9.51
CA ILE A 73 -14.45 -2.41 -9.38
C ILE A 73 -13.28 -2.33 -10.37
N LEU A 74 -12.68 -1.14 -10.51
CA LEU A 74 -11.65 -0.79 -11.49
C LEU A 74 -12.20 -0.90 -12.92
N GLY A 75 -11.41 -1.36 -13.90
CA GLY A 75 -11.85 -1.55 -15.28
C GLY A 75 -12.26 -0.26 -15.99
N ALA A 76 -11.41 0.77 -15.94
CA ALA A 76 -11.75 2.12 -16.41
C ALA A 76 -12.30 2.14 -17.85
N TYR A 77 -11.73 1.38 -18.79
CA TYR A 77 -12.21 1.36 -20.16
C TYR A 77 -13.66 0.87 -20.31
N SER A 78 -14.13 0.03 -19.39
CA SER A 78 -15.49 -0.52 -19.41
C SER A 78 -16.46 0.32 -18.56
N PHE A 79 -15.99 0.83 -17.43
CA PHE A 79 -16.89 1.33 -16.38
C PHE A 79 -16.85 2.85 -16.16
N ILE A 80 -15.87 3.59 -16.69
CA ILE A 80 -15.77 5.04 -16.46
C ILE A 80 -16.97 5.83 -17.01
N GLY A 81 -17.54 5.38 -18.13
CA GLY A 81 -18.71 6.01 -18.76
C GLY A 81 -20.05 5.59 -18.17
N THR A 82 -20.04 4.71 -17.16
CA THR A 82 -21.27 4.23 -16.51
C THR A 82 -21.65 5.11 -15.32
N SER A 83 -22.94 5.20 -15.02
CA SER A 83 -23.45 6.14 -14.02
C SER A 83 -23.00 5.78 -12.60
N ALA A 84 -22.50 6.79 -11.89
CA ALA A 84 -22.33 6.74 -10.45
C ALA A 84 -23.69 6.56 -9.73
N PRO A 85 -23.73 5.93 -8.54
CA PRO A 85 -22.59 5.39 -7.79
C PRO A 85 -22.32 3.90 -8.06
N ALA A 86 -23.11 3.24 -8.91
CA ALA A 86 -23.04 1.79 -9.13
C ALA A 86 -22.02 1.38 -10.19
N TYR A 87 -21.67 2.26 -11.12
CA TYR A 87 -20.69 2.03 -12.18
C TYR A 87 -20.88 0.71 -12.95
N GLY A 88 -22.12 0.45 -13.37
CA GLY A 88 -22.50 -0.77 -14.10
C GLY A 88 -22.80 -1.99 -13.24
N ASN A 89 -22.63 -1.91 -11.92
CA ASN A 89 -23.06 -2.95 -10.99
C ASN A 89 -24.58 -2.94 -10.77
N THR A 90 -25.09 -4.02 -10.18
CA THR A 90 -26.47 -4.14 -9.71
C THR A 90 -26.86 -2.95 -8.82
N ALA A 91 -28.09 -2.46 -9.00
CA ALA A 91 -28.65 -1.39 -8.17
C ALA A 91 -28.54 -1.75 -6.68
N GLY A 92 -28.09 -0.79 -5.86
CA GLY A 92 -27.77 -1.01 -4.46
C GLY A 92 -26.27 -1.04 -4.15
N ILE A 93 -25.43 -1.18 -5.18
CA ILE A 93 -23.98 -0.93 -5.03
C ILE A 93 -23.68 0.56 -5.13
N SER A 94 -22.83 1.03 -4.21
CA SER A 94 -22.25 2.36 -4.22
C SER A 94 -20.73 2.28 -4.05
N ILE A 95 -19.99 2.79 -5.03
CA ILE A 95 -18.53 2.81 -5.03
C ILE A 95 -18.05 4.26 -4.86
N SER A 96 -17.17 4.48 -3.88
CA SER A 96 -16.57 5.78 -3.62
C SER A 96 -15.09 5.65 -3.31
N MET A 97 -14.35 6.75 -3.36
CA MET A 97 -13.03 6.80 -2.73
C MET A 97 -13.17 6.91 -1.22
N GLY A 98 -12.18 6.37 -0.50
CA GLY A 98 -12.02 6.52 0.95
C GLY A 98 -11.19 7.73 1.36
N ILE A 99 -10.72 8.52 0.39
CA ILE A 99 -9.94 9.75 0.58
C ILE A 99 -10.79 10.93 0.09
N ALA A 100 -10.72 12.07 0.79
CA ALA A 100 -11.46 13.28 0.42
C ALA A 100 -10.95 13.87 -0.90
N ASN A 101 -11.80 14.66 -1.56
CA ASN A 101 -11.48 15.44 -2.77
C ASN A 101 -11.07 14.64 -4.02
N VAL A 102 -11.26 13.32 -4.02
CA VAL A 102 -11.10 12.48 -5.20
C VAL A 102 -12.35 11.62 -5.36
N THR A 103 -12.99 11.70 -6.51
CA THR A 103 -14.12 10.84 -6.89
C THR A 103 -13.61 9.53 -7.46
N TYR A 104 -14.46 8.50 -7.43
CA TYR A 104 -14.10 7.21 -8.03
C TYR A 104 -13.94 7.30 -9.56
N THR A 105 -14.72 8.16 -10.23
CA THR A 105 -14.53 8.45 -11.67
C THR A 105 -13.16 9.04 -11.97
N GLU A 106 -12.70 10.03 -11.18
CA GLU A 106 -11.35 10.61 -11.34
C GLU A 106 -10.27 9.56 -11.09
N PHE A 107 -10.45 8.69 -10.10
CA PHE A 107 -9.54 7.59 -9.85
C PHE A 107 -9.47 6.60 -11.03
N LEU A 108 -10.61 6.21 -11.62
CA LEU A 108 -10.64 5.38 -12.84
C LEU A 108 -9.95 6.08 -14.01
N TYR A 109 -10.18 7.39 -14.17
CA TYR A 109 -9.52 8.17 -15.21
C TYR A 109 -7.99 8.21 -15.02
N GLN A 110 -7.53 8.36 -13.78
CA GLN A 110 -6.10 8.34 -13.49
C GLN A 110 -5.50 6.95 -13.72
N SER A 111 -6.18 5.87 -13.32
CA SER A 111 -5.61 4.51 -13.46
C SER A 111 -5.42 4.07 -14.92
N MET A 112 -6.24 4.58 -15.85
CA MET A 112 -6.03 4.32 -17.28
C MET A 112 -4.89 5.15 -17.91
N ASN A 113 -4.65 6.37 -17.42
CA ASN A 113 -3.63 7.27 -17.96
C ASN A 113 -2.26 7.13 -17.25
N LYS A 114 -2.28 6.72 -15.98
CA LYS A 114 -1.12 6.47 -15.13
C LYS A 114 -1.29 5.10 -14.45
N PRO A 115 -1.07 4.00 -15.18
CA PRO A 115 -1.09 2.67 -14.59
C PRO A 115 -0.05 2.53 -13.47
N PHE A 116 -0.38 1.70 -12.48
CA PHE A 116 0.49 1.46 -11.33
C PHE A 116 0.46 -0.03 -10.94
N SER A 117 1.54 -0.50 -10.31
CA SER A 117 1.62 -1.85 -9.76
C SER A 117 1.21 -1.82 -8.30
N VAL A 118 0.39 -2.78 -7.89
CA VAL A 118 0.00 -3.01 -6.49
C VAL A 118 0.75 -4.22 -6.00
N GLY A 119 1.50 -4.09 -4.91
CA GLY A 119 2.18 -5.23 -4.29
C GLY A 119 1.52 -5.74 -3.01
N LEU A 120 0.63 -4.94 -2.41
CA LEU A 120 -0.14 -5.33 -1.24
C LEU A 120 -1.55 -4.78 -1.32
N THR A 121 -2.53 -5.66 -1.19
CA THR A 121 -3.94 -5.30 -1.10
C THR A 121 -4.47 -5.63 0.28
N TYR A 122 -5.03 -4.64 0.99
CA TYR A 122 -5.75 -4.90 2.23
C TYR A 122 -7.25 -4.73 2.03
N THR A 123 -8.02 -5.54 2.74
CA THR A 123 -9.47 -5.40 2.82
C THR A 123 -9.88 -5.25 4.27
N SER A 124 -10.85 -4.38 4.54
CA SER A 124 -11.46 -4.26 5.86
C SER A 124 -12.96 -4.00 5.78
N SER A 125 -13.71 -4.42 6.80
CA SER A 125 -15.14 -4.17 6.89
C SER A 125 -15.61 -4.23 8.34
N ALA A 126 -16.61 -3.44 8.70
CA ALA A 126 -17.26 -3.57 10.01
C ALA A 126 -18.04 -4.91 10.12
N THR A 127 -18.42 -5.50 8.99
CA THR A 127 -19.02 -6.83 8.93
C THR A 127 -17.90 -7.86 8.78
N ALA A 128 -17.51 -8.54 9.86
CA ALA A 128 -16.34 -9.44 9.88
C ALA A 128 -16.34 -10.49 8.75
N ASN A 129 -17.49 -11.08 8.40
CA ASN A 129 -17.55 -12.07 7.33
C ASN A 129 -17.33 -11.48 5.92
N GLN A 130 -17.42 -10.16 5.75
CA GLN A 130 -17.23 -9.51 4.44
C GLN A 130 -15.80 -9.64 3.92
N VAL A 131 -14.79 -9.63 4.79
CA VAL A 131 -13.39 -9.78 4.35
C VAL A 131 -13.04 -11.20 3.93
N LEU A 132 -13.92 -12.18 4.21
CA LEU A 132 -13.78 -13.57 3.79
C LEU A 132 -14.29 -13.83 2.38
N GLU A 133 -14.88 -12.82 1.74
CA GLU A 133 -15.26 -12.86 0.34
C GLU A 133 -14.02 -12.84 -0.54
N THR A 134 -14.03 -13.65 -1.60
CA THR A 134 -12.89 -13.77 -2.51
C THR A 134 -12.86 -12.60 -3.49
N ILE A 135 -11.66 -12.21 -3.90
CA ILE A 135 -11.47 -11.19 -4.94
C ILE A 135 -10.80 -11.85 -6.13
N THR A 136 -11.40 -11.76 -7.31
CA THR A 136 -10.75 -12.18 -8.55
C THR A 136 -10.18 -10.97 -9.25
N VAL A 137 -8.85 -10.95 -9.43
CA VAL A 137 -8.17 -9.98 -10.29
C VAL A 137 -8.23 -10.50 -11.71
N THR A 138 -8.78 -9.70 -12.63
CA THR A 138 -8.83 -10.04 -14.06
C THR A 138 -8.12 -8.97 -14.86
N GLN A 139 -7.23 -9.40 -15.74
CA GLN A 139 -6.52 -8.56 -16.69
C GLN A 139 -6.88 -9.01 -18.10
N LYS A 140 -7.15 -8.02 -18.95
CA LYS A 140 -7.43 -8.23 -20.37
C LYS A 140 -6.36 -7.51 -21.19
N ASP A 141 -5.90 -8.12 -22.26
CA ASP A 141 -5.04 -7.45 -23.23
C ASP A 141 -5.84 -6.91 -24.43
N ILE A 142 -5.18 -6.10 -25.27
CA ILE A 142 -5.79 -5.52 -26.47
C ILE A 142 -6.17 -6.59 -27.52
N ASN A 143 -5.54 -7.76 -27.45
CA ASN A 143 -5.81 -8.89 -28.34
C ASN A 143 -7.03 -9.70 -27.87
N GLY A 144 -7.60 -9.36 -26.72
CA GLY A 144 -8.77 -10.04 -26.14
C GLY A 144 -8.44 -11.23 -25.24
N ASN A 145 -7.15 -11.51 -24.97
CA ASN A 145 -6.76 -12.53 -24.02
C ASN A 145 -7.10 -12.06 -22.60
N ILE A 146 -7.55 -12.99 -21.78
CA ILE A 146 -7.97 -12.73 -20.41
C ILE A 146 -7.18 -13.66 -19.49
N THR A 147 -6.53 -13.07 -18.49
CA THR A 147 -5.86 -13.79 -17.41
C THR A 147 -6.54 -13.41 -16.11
N SER A 148 -6.78 -14.38 -15.22
CA SER A 148 -7.41 -14.12 -13.93
C SER A 148 -6.73 -14.87 -12.80
N LYS A 149 -6.71 -14.25 -11.62
CA LYS A 149 -6.21 -14.84 -10.39
C LYS A 149 -7.23 -14.60 -9.28
N VAL A 150 -7.65 -15.68 -8.63
CA VAL A 150 -8.47 -15.62 -7.41
C VAL A 150 -7.55 -15.39 -6.22
N LEU A 151 -7.84 -14.35 -5.45
CA LEU A 151 -7.28 -14.01 -4.16
C LEU A 151 -8.22 -14.57 -3.09
N THR A 152 -7.83 -15.72 -2.53
CA THR A 152 -8.59 -16.37 -1.47
C THR A 152 -8.12 -15.86 -0.12
N PRO A 153 -9.02 -15.37 0.75
CA PRO A 153 -8.67 -14.98 2.11
C PRO A 153 -8.06 -16.15 2.88
N THR A 154 -6.89 -15.93 3.47
CA THR A 154 -6.25 -16.90 4.36
C THR A 154 -6.40 -16.38 5.78
N ILE A 155 -7.11 -17.14 6.61
CA ILE A 155 -7.27 -16.85 8.04
C ILE A 155 -6.14 -17.55 8.80
N ASP A 156 -5.37 -16.79 9.58
CA ASP A 156 -4.43 -17.37 10.55
C ASP A 156 -5.19 -17.72 11.84
N PRO A 157 -5.11 -18.96 12.37
CA PRO A 157 -5.72 -19.36 13.63
C PRO A 157 -5.34 -18.49 14.85
N TYR A 158 -4.23 -17.73 14.76
CA TYR A 158 -3.75 -16.82 15.81
C TYR A 158 -4.08 -15.35 15.52
N GLN A 159 -4.91 -15.06 14.52
CA GLN A 159 -5.33 -13.70 14.17
C GLN A 159 -6.45 -13.20 15.11
N PHE A 160 -6.15 -12.17 15.90
CA PHE A 160 -7.11 -11.55 16.83
C PHE A 160 -8.03 -10.48 16.19
N GLN A 161 -7.78 -10.11 14.93
CA GLN A 161 -8.58 -9.15 14.16
C GLN A 161 -9.24 -9.87 12.99
N THR A 162 -10.56 -10.08 13.08
CA THR A 162 -11.35 -10.80 12.07
C THR A 162 -11.90 -9.87 10.97
N ASP A 163 -11.71 -8.56 11.11
CA ASP A 163 -12.27 -7.52 10.26
C ASP A 163 -11.31 -7.06 9.15
N LYS A 164 -10.11 -7.65 9.06
CA LYS A 164 -9.03 -7.23 8.16
C LYS A 164 -8.30 -8.43 7.56
N ILE A 165 -8.02 -8.38 6.26
CA ILE A 165 -7.24 -9.40 5.54
C ILE A 165 -6.28 -8.73 4.56
N ALA A 166 -5.12 -9.35 4.35
CA ALA A 166 -4.06 -8.87 3.49
C ALA A 166 -3.75 -9.89 2.39
N PHE A 167 -3.60 -9.42 1.16
CA PHE A 167 -3.19 -10.21 0.01
C PHE A 167 -1.83 -9.74 -0.48
N LYS A 168 -0.82 -10.61 -0.35
CA LYS A 168 0.52 -10.44 -0.90
C LYS A 168 0.57 -11.03 -2.30
N PHE A 169 -0.06 -10.36 -3.25
CA PHE A 169 -0.05 -10.74 -4.65
C PHE A 169 0.14 -9.49 -5.47
N GLU A 170 1.15 -9.49 -6.33
CA GLU A 170 1.46 -8.35 -7.17
C GLU A 170 0.64 -8.39 -8.46
N TYR A 171 0.04 -7.26 -8.82
CA TYR A 171 -0.65 -7.09 -10.07
C TYR A 171 -0.66 -5.62 -10.50
N ARG A 172 -0.74 -5.40 -11.81
CA ARG A 172 -0.84 -4.07 -12.40
C ARG A 172 -2.29 -3.64 -12.53
N ILE A 173 -2.60 -2.43 -12.05
CA ILE A 173 -3.85 -1.73 -12.33
C ILE A 173 -3.62 -0.81 -13.52
N ASP A 174 -4.43 -1.01 -14.56
CA ASP A 174 -4.54 -0.15 -15.72
C ASP A 174 -6.01 -0.04 -16.14
N GLY A 175 -6.30 0.50 -17.33
CA GLY A 175 -7.67 0.64 -17.82
C GLY A 175 -8.39 -0.68 -18.13
N PHE A 176 -7.67 -1.79 -18.34
CA PHE A 176 -8.23 -3.11 -18.63
C PHE A 176 -8.34 -4.00 -17.38
N THR A 177 -7.56 -3.73 -16.34
CA THR A 177 -7.62 -4.49 -15.08
C THR A 177 -8.90 -4.17 -14.32
N TYR A 178 -9.67 -5.20 -13.98
CA TYR A 178 -10.82 -5.10 -13.08
C TYR A 178 -10.78 -6.18 -12.00
N LEU A 179 -11.37 -5.86 -10.86
CA LEU A 179 -11.47 -6.77 -9.72
C LEU A 179 -12.93 -7.13 -9.50
N THR A 180 -13.22 -8.42 -9.32
CA THR A 180 -14.56 -8.92 -9.00
C THR A 180 -14.57 -9.48 -7.59
N ILE A 181 -15.40 -8.89 -6.73
CA ILE A 181 -15.65 -9.34 -5.36
C ILE A 181 -16.80 -10.35 -5.42
N SER A 182 -16.63 -11.54 -4.85
CA SER A 182 -17.63 -12.62 -4.94
C SER A 182 -19.00 -12.19 -4.44
N SER A 183 -19.04 -11.47 -3.32
CA SER A 183 -20.25 -10.90 -2.74
C SER A 183 -19.96 -9.68 -1.88
N ILE A 184 -20.83 -8.68 -1.93
CA ILE A 184 -20.95 -7.67 -0.88
C ILE A 184 -22.19 -8.00 -0.07
N LEU A 185 -21.98 -8.41 1.18
CA LEU A 185 -23.03 -8.84 2.11
C LEU A 185 -24.05 -7.71 2.35
N ALA A 186 -25.24 -8.09 2.82
CA ALA A 186 -26.33 -7.15 3.10
C ALA A 186 -25.85 -6.02 4.02
N SER A 187 -26.15 -4.78 3.63
CA SER A 187 -25.78 -3.55 4.37
C SER A 187 -24.30 -3.41 4.73
N ALA A 188 -23.39 -4.15 4.06
CA ALA A 188 -21.97 -4.13 4.36
C ALA A 188 -21.22 -3.09 3.51
N THR A 189 -20.13 -2.57 4.07
CA THR A 189 -19.16 -1.74 3.36
C THR A 189 -17.79 -2.39 3.43
N MET A 190 -17.25 -2.78 2.29
CA MET A 190 -15.89 -3.27 2.13
C MET A 190 -14.97 -2.12 1.74
N LYS A 191 -13.91 -1.91 2.51
CA LYS A 191 -12.84 -0.96 2.19
C LYS A 191 -11.66 -1.73 1.63
N ILE A 192 -11.16 -1.33 0.47
CA ILE A 192 -10.04 -1.96 -0.21
C ILE A 192 -8.93 -0.93 -0.34
N TYR A 193 -7.74 -1.31 0.11
CA TYR A 193 -6.56 -0.47 0.13
C TYR A 193 -5.55 -1.07 -0.85
N PHE A 194 -5.17 -0.29 -1.86
CA PHE A 194 -4.14 -0.64 -2.83
C PHE A 194 -2.86 0.08 -2.45
N TYR A 195 -1.85 -0.67 -2.02
CA TYR A 195 -0.52 -0.13 -1.75
C TYR A 195 0.35 -0.29 -3.00
N PRO A 196 0.67 0.82 -3.69
CA PRO A 196 1.42 0.75 -4.95
C PRO A 196 2.89 0.37 -4.70
N SER A 197 3.45 -0.58 -5.47
CA SER A 197 4.90 -0.87 -5.58
C SER A 197 5.63 0.11 -6.47
N GLU A 198 4.99 0.49 -7.58
CA GLU A 198 5.58 1.32 -8.62
C GLU A 198 4.49 2.16 -9.29
N THR A 199 4.82 3.39 -9.67
CA THR A 199 3.95 4.23 -10.51
C THR A 199 4.64 4.49 -11.83
N VAL A 200 4.02 4.11 -12.95
CA VAL A 200 4.62 4.32 -14.28
C VAL A 200 4.05 5.61 -14.86
N SER A 201 4.88 6.66 -14.97
CA SER A 201 4.48 7.94 -15.57
C SER A 201 5.06 8.10 -16.97
N VAL A 202 4.19 8.09 -17.99
CA VAL A 202 4.53 8.23 -19.42
C VAL A 202 5.15 9.59 -19.77
N SER A 203 4.93 10.63 -18.95
CA SER A 203 5.49 11.98 -19.16
C SER A 203 7.03 12.01 -19.11
N ARG A 204 7.67 11.05 -18.42
CA ARG A 204 9.14 10.97 -18.32
C ARG A 204 9.81 10.43 -19.59
N ALA A 205 9.10 9.60 -20.36
CA ALA A 205 9.63 8.97 -21.58
C ALA A 205 9.70 9.94 -22.79
N LEU A 206 8.83 10.95 -22.83
CA LEU A 206 8.81 11.96 -23.91
C LEU A 206 9.89 13.06 -23.73
N ALA A 207 10.47 13.21 -22.54
CA ALA A 207 11.55 14.16 -22.26
C ALA A 207 12.97 13.56 -22.42
N GLY A 208 13.09 12.38 -23.06
CA GLY A 208 14.39 11.78 -23.37
C GLY A 208 15.14 11.16 -22.18
N ARG A 209 14.48 10.95 -21.03
CA ARG A 209 15.03 10.20 -19.89
C ARG A 209 14.54 8.75 -19.91
N GLN A 210 15.30 7.85 -19.27
CA GLN A 210 14.93 6.43 -19.18
C GLN A 210 13.52 6.28 -18.59
N ALA A 211 12.69 5.47 -19.25
CA ALA A 211 11.28 5.24 -18.88
C ALA A 211 11.11 4.41 -17.59
N VAL A 212 12.22 3.92 -17.03
CA VAL A 212 12.31 3.06 -15.84
C VAL A 212 13.43 3.62 -14.97
N GLN A 213 13.20 3.70 -13.66
CA GLN A 213 14.21 4.11 -12.69
C GLN A 213 14.57 2.89 -11.83
N ASP A 214 15.72 2.29 -12.11
CA ASP A 214 16.31 1.24 -11.26
C ASP A 214 17.21 1.89 -10.19
N TYR A 215 17.04 1.52 -8.93
CA TYR A 215 17.71 2.16 -7.80
C TYR A 215 18.81 1.28 -7.18
N GLY A 216 19.99 1.88 -6.95
CA GLY A 216 21.18 1.23 -6.38
C GLY A 216 21.36 1.47 -4.87
N ARG A 217 22.07 0.55 -4.21
CA ARG A 217 22.32 0.55 -2.75
C ARG A 217 23.24 1.70 -2.29
N PRO A 218 22.97 2.37 -1.15
CA PRO A 218 23.93 3.28 -0.53
C PRO A 218 25.08 2.52 0.18
N PRO A 219 26.28 3.12 0.28
CA PRO A 219 27.44 2.48 0.89
C PRO A 219 27.27 2.32 2.41
N VAL A 220 27.57 1.11 2.91
CA VAL A 220 27.58 0.80 4.35
C VAL A 220 28.85 1.37 4.97
N VAL A 221 28.75 2.44 5.75
CA VAL A 221 29.81 2.80 6.71
C VAL A 221 29.62 1.91 7.94
N GLN A 222 30.55 0.97 8.17
CA GLN A 222 30.57 0.14 9.37
C GLN A 222 30.78 1.04 10.61
N GLY A 223 29.71 1.26 11.36
CA GLY A 223 29.76 1.91 12.67
C GLY A 223 30.69 1.15 13.62
N THR A 224 31.67 1.87 14.15
CA THR A 224 32.68 1.46 15.14
C THR A 224 32.04 0.67 16.29
N LYS A 225 32.58 -0.52 16.60
CA LYS A 225 32.15 -1.34 17.74
C LYS A 225 32.35 -0.55 19.05
N ILE A 226 31.26 -0.21 19.74
CA ILE A 226 31.31 0.27 21.11
C ILE A 226 31.59 -0.94 22.02
N ASN A 227 32.83 -1.07 22.47
CA ASN A 227 33.20 -2.04 23.51
C ASN A 227 32.65 -1.53 24.85
N ILE A 228 31.55 -2.12 25.32
CA ILE A 228 31.08 -1.94 26.70
C ILE A 228 32.02 -2.76 27.59
N ALA A 229 33.08 -2.14 28.09
CA ALA A 229 33.89 -2.73 29.15
C ALA A 229 33.06 -2.78 30.45
N ALA A 230 32.83 -3.98 30.97
CA ALA A 230 32.16 -4.18 32.25
C ALA A 230 32.90 -3.46 33.40
N PRO A 231 32.19 -2.84 34.37
CA PRO A 231 32.84 -2.18 35.48
C PRO A 231 33.62 -3.18 36.34
N LYS A 232 34.93 -2.95 36.43
CA LYS A 232 35.90 -3.71 37.22
C LYS A 232 35.53 -3.59 38.71
N ARG A 233 34.79 -4.56 39.27
CA ARG A 233 34.62 -4.67 40.73
C ARG A 233 36.01 -4.90 41.34
N ARG A 234 36.58 -3.85 41.95
CA ARG A 234 37.71 -3.97 42.88
C ARG A 234 37.28 -4.91 44.00
N MET A 235 37.67 -6.18 43.93
CA MET A 235 37.72 -7.04 45.10
C MET A 235 38.83 -6.49 46.00
N GLY A 236 38.44 -5.63 46.94
CA GLY A 236 39.28 -5.25 48.07
C GLY A 236 39.41 -6.44 49.01
N GLY A 237 40.65 -6.89 49.21
CA GLY A 237 40.98 -8.01 50.09
C GLY A 237 40.58 -7.73 51.55
N GLY A 238 39.72 -8.60 52.09
CA GLY A 238 39.50 -8.76 53.52
C GLY A 238 40.18 -10.04 53.98
N GLN A 239 41.32 -9.90 54.67
CA GLN A 239 42.04 -10.99 55.31
C GLN A 239 41.13 -11.71 56.32
N ARG A 240 41.02 -13.03 56.19
CA ARG A 240 40.49 -13.92 57.24
C ARG A 240 41.55 -14.07 58.32
N ARG A 241 41.31 -13.52 59.51
CA ARG A 241 41.99 -13.95 60.74
C ARG A 241 41.07 -14.90 61.50
N LEU A 242 41.49 -16.17 61.57
CA LEU A 242 40.95 -17.20 62.46
C LEU A 242 41.32 -16.83 63.90
N GLY A 243 40.31 -16.66 64.75
CA GLY A 243 40.43 -16.69 66.20
C GLY A 243 39.90 -18.03 66.70
N ARG A 244 40.79 -18.74 67.42
CA ARG A 244 40.46 -19.86 68.30
C ARG A 244 39.59 -19.40 69.47
#